data_AF-A0A7J7L6N9-F1
#
_entry.id   AF-A0A7J7L6N9-F1
#
_cell.length_a   1.000
_cell.length_b   1.000
_cell.length_c   1.000
_cell.angle_alpha   90.00
_cell.angle_beta   90.00
_cell.angle_gamma   90.00
#
_symmetry.space_group_name_H-M   'P 1'
#
loop_
_entity.id
_entity.type
_entity.pdbx_description
1 polymer ?
#
loop_
_entity_poly.entity_id
_entity_poly.type
_entity_poly.pdbx_seq_one_letter_code
_entity_poly.pdbx_strand_id
1 'polypeptide(L)'
;IGSNPKEAIELPATFHKCVNLDELICSVYPNLKEVTTTSTTYLTKCTILSARNEDVNIINIQAMAKIQGQKIIYLAADKLSEADVGDHTITN
;
A
#
# COMPACT_ATOMS: atom_id res chain seq x y z
N ILE A 1 -27.44 3.10 -19.58
CA ILE A 1 -27.81 3.67 -18.26
C ILE A 1 -26.52 3.70 -17.45
N GLY A 2 -26.05 4.90 -17.12
CA GLY A 2 -24.75 5.13 -16.51
C GLY A 2 -24.59 6.63 -16.34
N SER A 3 -25.39 7.19 -15.44
CA SER A 3 -25.26 8.58 -15.04
C SER A 3 -23.91 8.76 -14.36
N ASN A 4 -23.00 9.53 -14.99
CA ASN A 4 -21.87 10.10 -14.27
C ASN A 4 -22.44 10.92 -13.11
N PRO A 5 -22.24 10.53 -11.85
CA PRO A 5 -22.70 11.34 -10.75
C PRO A 5 -21.92 12.66 -10.82
N LYS A 6 -22.64 13.79 -10.89
CA LYS A 6 -22.01 15.09 -10.66
C LYS A 6 -21.38 15.02 -9.27
N GLU A 7 -20.07 15.29 -9.19
CA GLU A 7 -19.37 15.50 -7.91
C GLU A 7 -20.18 16.54 -7.12
N ALA A 8 -20.95 16.08 -6.12
CA ALA A 8 -21.89 16.91 -5.35
C ALA A 8 -21.23 17.59 -4.15
N ILE A 9 -19.90 17.54 -4.08
CA ILE A 9 -19.10 18.05 -2.96
C ILE A 9 -18.20 19.14 -3.52
N GLU A 10 -18.48 20.38 -3.13
CA GLU A 10 -17.58 21.50 -3.36
C GLU A 10 -16.40 21.36 -2.38
N LEU A 11 -15.23 21.00 -2.89
CA LEU A 11 -14.01 20.96 -2.10
C LEU A 11 -13.55 22.40 -1.80
N PRO A 12 -13.06 22.69 -0.58
CA PRO A 12 -12.44 23.97 -0.30
C PRO A 12 -11.28 24.23 -1.26
N ALA A 13 -11.10 25.47 -1.70
CA ALA A 13 -10.02 25.85 -2.63
C ALA A 13 -8.60 25.54 -2.09
N THR A 14 -8.47 25.31 -0.79
CA THR A 14 -7.22 24.89 -0.12
C THR A 14 -6.90 23.41 -0.31
N PHE A 15 -7.84 22.59 -0.78
CA PHE A 15 -7.60 21.19 -1.08
C PHE A 15 -6.85 21.07 -2.40
N HIS A 16 -5.65 20.50 -2.32
CA HIS A 16 -4.91 20.11 -3.51
C HIS A 16 -5.44 18.77 -4.02
N LYS A 17 -6.14 18.80 -5.17
CA LYS A 17 -6.57 17.59 -5.88
C LYS A 17 -5.42 17.14 -6.79
N CYS A 18 -4.75 16.04 -6.44
CA CYS A 18 -3.74 15.44 -7.31
C CYS A 18 -4.43 14.79 -8.53
N VAL A 19 -3.86 14.99 -9.71
CA VAL A 19 -4.38 14.49 -10.98
C VAL A 19 -4.05 13.01 -11.23
N ASN A 20 -3.02 12.48 -10.56
CA ASN A 20 -2.63 11.08 -10.65
C ASN A 20 -1.87 10.62 -9.39
N LEU A 21 -1.61 9.31 -9.32
CA LEU A 21 -0.95 8.68 -8.19
C LEU A 21 0.52 9.15 -8.02
N ASP A 22 1.21 9.50 -9.10
CA ASP A 22 2.60 9.96 -9.01
C ASP A 22 2.69 11.31 -8.30
N GLU A 23 1.80 12.23 -8.64
CA GLU A 23 1.68 13.54 -8.00
C GLU A 23 1.27 13.39 -6.53
N LEU A 24 0.31 12.51 -6.21
CA LEU A 24 -0.07 12.23 -4.83
C LEU A 24 1.13 11.75 -3.99
N ILE A 25 1.88 10.77 -4.50
CA ILE A 25 3.04 10.22 -3.78
C ILE A 25 4.11 11.30 -3.60
N CYS A 26 4.41 12.09 -4.63
CA CYS A 26 5.41 13.16 -4.54
C CYS A 26 4.97 14.29 -3.59
N SER A 27 3.68 14.62 -3.56
CA SER A 27 3.13 15.63 -2.66
C SER A 27 3.18 15.19 -1.20
N VAL A 28 2.91 13.91 -0.92
CA VAL A 28 2.88 13.37 0.45
C VAL A 28 4.29 13.04 0.94
N TYR A 29 5.17 12.56 0.06
CA TYR A 29 6.56 12.23 0.38
C TYR A 29 7.56 13.03 -0.46
N PRO A 30 7.72 14.34 -0.21
CA PRO A 30 8.61 15.19 -1.01
C PRO A 30 10.07 14.72 -1.00
N ASN A 31 10.52 14.10 0.10
CA ASN A 31 11.90 13.66 0.30
C ASN A 31 12.08 12.14 0.15
N LEU A 32 11.14 11.43 -0.48
CA LEU A 32 11.14 9.95 -0.53
C LEU A 32 12.40 9.34 -1.16
N LYS A 33 13.08 10.09 -2.04
CA LYS A 33 14.27 9.64 -2.77
C LYS A 33 15.50 9.49 -1.88
N GLU A 34 15.57 10.22 -0.76
CA GLU A 34 16.74 10.30 0.11
C GLU A 34 16.59 9.37 1.32
N VAL A 35 17.01 8.12 1.19
CA VAL A 35 16.93 7.08 2.24
C VAL A 35 17.54 7.53 3.58
N THR A 36 18.57 8.38 3.54
CA THR A 36 19.24 8.90 4.74
C THR A 36 18.37 9.85 5.57
N THR A 37 17.28 10.38 5.01
CA THR A 37 16.38 11.33 5.68
C THR A 37 15.08 10.69 6.16
N THR A 38 14.80 9.46 5.72
CA THR A 38 13.51 8.81 5.90
C THR A 38 13.40 8.12 7.26
N SER A 39 13.13 8.89 8.31
CA SER A 39 12.82 8.36 9.65
C SER A 39 11.45 7.66 9.68
N THR A 40 11.28 6.66 10.55
CA THR A 40 9.96 6.07 10.86
C THR A 40 8.91 7.14 11.18
N THR A 41 9.29 8.18 11.93
CA THR A 41 8.37 9.28 12.29
C THR A 41 7.92 10.07 11.06
N TYR A 42 8.80 10.28 10.08
CA TYR A 42 8.45 10.93 8.82
C TYR A 42 7.48 10.08 8.02
N LEU A 43 7.76 8.77 7.87
CA LEU A 43 6.89 7.85 7.15
C LEU A 43 5.49 7.78 7.77
N THR A 44 5.39 7.71 9.10
CA THR A 44 4.11 7.68 9.80
C THR A 44 3.30 8.96 9.56
N LYS A 45 3.94 10.15 9.61
CA LYS A 45 3.25 11.44 9.36
C LYS A 45 2.74 11.59 7.93
N CYS A 46 3.42 10.95 6.98
CA CYS A 46 3.08 10.97 5.57
C CYS A 46 2.25 9.76 5.13
N THR A 47 1.61 9.01 6.04
CA THR A 47 0.89 7.78 5.68
C THR A 47 -0.28 8.07 4.73
N ILE A 48 -0.30 7.39 3.57
CA ILE A 48 -1.45 7.38 2.66
C ILE A 48 -2.37 6.22 3.07
N LEU A 49 -3.65 6.53 3.34
CA LEU A 49 -4.66 5.53 3.69
C LEU A 49 -5.56 5.24 2.49
N SER A 50 -5.83 3.96 2.25
CA SER A 50 -6.79 3.50 1.24
C SER A 50 -7.70 2.42 1.80
N ALA A 51 -8.93 2.33 1.27
CA ALA A 51 -9.95 1.39 1.74
C ALA A 51 -9.71 -0.05 1.25
N ARG A 52 -9.02 -0.24 0.12
CA ARG A 52 -8.79 -1.55 -0.49
C ARG A 52 -7.31 -1.91 -0.48
N ASN A 53 -6.99 -3.15 -0.16
CA ASN A 53 -5.61 -3.63 -0.10
C ASN A 53 -4.94 -3.64 -1.47
N GLU A 54 -5.70 -3.80 -2.55
CA GLU A 54 -5.21 -3.72 -3.93
C GLU A 54 -4.66 -2.32 -4.22
N ASP A 55 -5.37 -1.28 -3.79
CA ASP A 55 -4.93 0.10 -3.93
C ASP A 55 -3.69 0.37 -3.04
N VAL A 56 -3.69 -0.14 -1.80
CA VAL A 56 -2.51 -0.09 -0.91
C VAL A 56 -1.29 -0.71 -1.58
N ASN A 57 -1.45 -1.87 -2.23
CA ASN A 57 -0.37 -2.56 -2.93
C ASN A 57 0.16 -1.72 -4.11
N ILE A 58 -0.73 -1.15 -4.93
CA ILE A 58 -0.35 -0.28 -6.06
C ILE A 58 0.42 0.95 -5.56
N ILE A 59 -0.11 1.63 -4.53
CA ILE A 59 0.51 2.80 -3.90
C ILE A 59 1.91 2.45 -3.38
N ASN A 60 2.03 1.36 -2.61
CA ASN A 60 3.29 0.93 -2.02
C ASN A 60 4.34 0.58 -3.07
N ILE A 61 3.97 -0.17 -4.12
CA ILE A 61 4.89 -0.50 -5.21
C ILE A 61 5.42 0.76 -5.90
N GLN A 62 4.53 1.71 -6.23
CA GLN A 62 4.93 2.93 -6.92
C GLN A 62 5.75 3.87 -6.02
N ALA A 63 5.44 3.93 -4.71
CA ALA A 63 6.23 4.70 -3.74
C ALA A 63 7.62 4.09 -3.54
N MET A 64 7.72 2.76 -3.36
CA MET A 64 9.00 2.07 -3.22
C MET A 64 9.89 2.22 -4.46
N ALA A 65 9.31 2.26 -5.66
CA ALA A 65 10.06 2.47 -6.90
C ALA A 65 10.77 3.84 -6.97
N LYS A 66 10.37 4.81 -6.14
CA LYS A 66 11.00 6.14 -6.06
C LYS A 66 12.18 6.20 -5.09
N ILE A 67 12.32 5.23 -4.19
CA ILE A 67 13.38 5.19 -3.18
C ILE A 67 14.69 4.80 -3.86
N GLN A 68 15.75 5.59 -3.68
CA GLN A 68 17.09 5.25 -4.18
C GLN A 68 17.79 4.34 -3.18
N GLY A 69 18.15 3.12 -3.57
CA GLY A 69 18.84 2.19 -2.67
C GLY A 69 18.80 0.75 -3.15
N GLN A 70 19.23 -0.17 -2.30
CA GLN A 70 19.18 -1.59 -2.58
C GLN A 70 17.79 -2.15 -2.29
N LYS A 71 17.24 -2.92 -3.25
CA LYS A 71 16.03 -3.72 -3.04
C LYS A 71 16.42 -5.04 -2.37
N ILE A 72 15.85 -5.31 -1.20
CA ILE A 72 15.99 -6.58 -0.48
C ILE A 72 14.62 -7.25 -0.46
N ILE A 73 14.58 -8.55 -0.81
CA ILE A 73 13.34 -9.34 -0.84
C ILE A 73 13.41 -10.38 0.29
N TYR A 74 12.41 -10.39 1.16
CA TYR A 74 12.28 -11.37 2.23
C TYR A 74 11.23 -12.40 1.83
N LEU A 75 11.60 -13.68 1.87
CA LEU A 75 10.69 -14.79 1.57
C LEU A 75 10.14 -15.36 2.87
N ALA A 76 8.82 -15.60 2.93
CA ALA A 76 8.20 -16.28 4.04
C ALA A 76 8.60 -17.77 4.03
N ALA A 77 8.92 -18.32 5.20
CA ALA A 77 9.27 -19.72 5.38
C ALA A 77 8.08 -20.50 5.97
N ASP A 78 6.94 -20.51 5.27
CA ASP A 78 5.78 -21.27 5.73
C ASP A 78 6.06 -22.77 5.52
N LYS A 79 6.05 -23.53 6.62
CA LYS A 79 5.93 -24.99 6.58
C LYS A 79 4.45 -25.34 6.57
N LEU A 80 3.96 -25.93 5.49
CA LEU A 80 2.74 -26.71 5.51
C LEU A 80 3.00 -27.90 6.45
N SER A 81 2.43 -27.90 7.66
CA SER A 81 2.26 -29.16 8.37
C SER A 81 1.29 -29.98 7.53
N GLU A 82 1.75 -31.11 6.98
CA GLU A 82 0.84 -32.11 6.44
C GLU A 82 -0.21 -32.38 7.52
N ALA A 83 -1.49 -32.24 7.17
CA ALA A 83 -2.56 -32.59 8.08
C ALA A 83 -2.30 -34.04 8.52
N ASP A 84 -2.08 -34.23 9.82
CA ASP A 84 -2.08 -35.55 10.43
C ASP A 84 -3.45 -36.15 10.08
N VAL A 85 -3.47 -37.01 9.05
CA VAL A 85 -4.62 -37.84 8.75
C VAL A 85 -4.67 -38.82 9.90
N GLY A 86 -5.28 -38.36 10.99
CA GLY A 86 -5.59 -39.17 12.15
C GLY A 86 -6.32 -40.39 11.65
N ASP A 87 -5.65 -41.53 11.77
CA ASP A 87 -6.16 -42.86 11.52
C ASP A 87 -7.39 -43.09 12.43
N HIS A 88 -8.55 -42.69 11.94
CA HIS A 88 -9.83 -43.11 12.50
C HIS A 88 -10.23 -44.40 11.78
N THR A 89 -9.56 -45.49 12.14
CA THR A 89 -10.12 -46.83 11.98
C THR A 89 -11.41 -46.92 12.80
N ILE A 90 -12.56 -46.76 12.15
CA ILE A 90 -13.84 -47.17 12.71
C ILE A 90 -13.95 -48.67 12.49
N THR A 91 -13.67 -49.45 13.54
CA THR A 91 -13.96 -50.88 13.57
C THR A 91 -15.48 -51.08 13.56
N ASN A 92 -15.95 -51.91 12.63
CA ASN A 92 -17.35 -52.29 12.40
C ASN A 92 -17.87 -53.27 13.46
#